data_AF-B3QUW7-F1
#
_entry.id   AF-B3QUW7-F1
#
_cell.length_a   1.000
_cell.length_b   1.000
_cell.length_c   1.000
_cell.angle_alpha   90.00
_cell.angle_beta   90.00
_cell.angle_gamma   90.00
#
_symmetry.space_group_name_H-M   'P 1'
#
loop_
_entity.id
_entity.type
_entity.pdbx_description
1 polymer ?
#
loop_
_entity_poly.entity_id
_entity_poly.type
_entity_poly.pdbx_seq_one_letter_code
_entity_poly.pdbx_strand_id
1 'polypeptide(L)'
;MTEDTEFLQTIEIWPLPPIEKRTIPTLNRIKGYIAKIDSAAGISLVDVATGAGILTVLILDTPKSLSYLKEAHPVHLLFKETEVAIAAPEIDKVSYSNVMDGIIEDILLGELLAEVTIAAEKETIRSIITKRAYRYLGLAKGKAVKWITKADEIVFEVAVRD
;
A
#
# COMPACT_ATOMS: atom_id res chain seq x y z
N MET A 1 -16.02 0.75 52.01
CA MET A 1 -16.99 0.52 50.92
C MET A 1 -17.66 1.85 50.64
N THR A 2 -17.17 2.55 49.61
CA THR A 2 -17.78 3.64 48.83
C THR A 2 -16.64 4.52 48.33
N GLU A 3 -16.26 4.34 47.06
CA GLU A 3 -15.60 5.31 46.18
C GLU A 3 -14.98 4.50 45.03
N ASP A 4 -15.79 4.12 44.05
CA ASP A 4 -15.32 3.61 42.74
C ASP A 4 -16.46 3.62 41.71
N THR A 5 -17.31 4.65 41.73
CA THR A 5 -18.44 4.76 40.79
C THR A 5 -18.54 6.09 40.05
N GLU A 6 -17.58 7.01 40.23
CA GLU A 6 -17.56 8.30 39.52
C GLU A 6 -16.54 8.38 38.37
N PHE A 7 -15.66 7.38 38.22
CA PHE A 7 -14.63 7.40 37.15
C PHE A 7 -15.16 6.96 35.76
N LEU A 8 -16.42 6.52 35.67
CA LEU A 8 -17.03 6.01 34.43
C LEU A 8 -17.97 7.00 33.72
N GLN A 9 -17.96 8.30 34.07
CA GLN A 9 -18.83 9.30 33.42
C GLN A 9 -18.13 10.37 32.56
N THR A 10 -16.83 10.27 32.28
CA THR A 10 -16.18 11.22 31.34
C THR A 10 -15.28 10.52 30.33
N ILE A 11 -15.86 9.63 29.53
CA ILE A 11 -15.34 9.37 28.18
C ILE A 11 -16.26 10.14 27.25
N GLU A 12 -15.96 11.42 27.04
CA GLU A 12 -16.50 12.16 25.91
C GLU A 12 -16.04 11.43 24.65
N ILE A 13 -16.99 10.69 24.08
CA ILE A 13 -16.86 9.97 22.83
C ILE A 13 -16.55 11.04 21.78
N TRP A 14 -15.30 11.11 21.34
CA TRP A 14 -14.91 12.01 20.25
C TRP A 14 -15.89 11.81 19.09
N PRO A 15 -16.63 12.85 18.65
CA PRO A 15 -17.61 12.68 17.59
C PRO A 15 -16.84 12.38 16.31
N LEU A 16 -16.84 11.11 15.91
CA LEU A 16 -16.33 10.71 14.60
C LEU A 16 -17.11 11.52 13.55
N PRO A 17 -16.44 12.04 12.51
CA PRO A 17 -17.13 12.77 11.45
C PRO A 17 -18.25 11.91 10.86
N PRO A 18 -19.32 12.55 10.33
CA PRO A 18 -20.42 11.87 9.66
C PRO A 18 -19.88 10.83 8.68
N ILE A 19 -20.52 9.66 8.59
CA ILE A 19 -20.08 8.55 7.74
C ILE A 19 -19.87 9.01 6.28
N GLU A 20 -20.69 9.96 5.83
CA GLU A 20 -20.64 10.61 4.51
C GLU A 20 -19.37 11.44 4.25
N LYS A 21 -18.66 11.85 5.31
CA LYS A 21 -17.38 12.58 5.26
C LYS A 21 -16.18 11.68 5.60
N ARG A 22 -16.42 10.39 5.85
CA ARG A 22 -15.33 9.42 6.01
C ARG A 22 -14.86 9.04 4.61
N THR A 23 -13.70 9.52 4.20
CA THR A 23 -13.00 8.91 3.08
C THR A 23 -12.72 7.46 3.48
N ILE A 24 -13.42 6.51 2.84
CA ILE A 24 -13.06 5.09 2.95
C ILE A 24 -11.62 5.01 2.43
N PRO A 25 -10.67 4.39 3.16
CA PRO A 25 -9.33 4.15 2.61
C PRO A 25 -9.49 3.40 1.28
N THR A 26 -9.18 4.07 0.17
CA THR A 26 -9.28 3.45 -1.14
C THR A 26 -7.93 2.82 -1.42
N LEU A 27 -7.83 1.51 -1.17
CA LEU A 27 -6.63 0.72 -1.47
C LEU A 27 -6.03 1.15 -2.80
N ASN A 28 -4.70 1.22 -2.87
CA ASN A 28 -4.01 1.31 -4.14
C ASN A 28 -4.44 0.11 -4.98
N ARG A 29 -4.94 0.37 -6.19
CA ARG A 29 -5.46 -0.66 -7.09
C ARG A 29 -4.84 -0.52 -8.47
N ILE A 30 -3.97 -1.45 -8.81
CA ILE A 30 -3.17 -1.41 -10.04
C ILE A 30 -3.55 -2.60 -10.93
N LYS A 31 -3.70 -2.37 -12.24
CA LYS A 31 -3.90 -3.45 -13.22
C LYS A 31 -2.56 -4.00 -13.68
N GLY A 32 -2.51 -5.31 -13.93
CA GLY A 32 -1.33 -5.91 -14.52
C GLY A 32 -1.56 -7.30 -15.10
N TYR A 33 -0.48 -7.89 -15.60
CA TYR A 33 -0.44 -9.24 -16.11
C TYR A 33 0.72 -9.99 -15.47
N ILE A 34 0.48 -11.24 -15.07
CA ILE A 34 1.54 -12.07 -14.50
C ILE A 34 2.62 -12.30 -15.56
N ALA A 35 3.84 -11.86 -15.27
CA ALA A 35 4.98 -11.94 -16.18
C ALA A 35 5.85 -13.16 -15.88
N LYS A 36 6.01 -13.53 -14.60
CA LYS A 36 6.83 -14.66 -14.17
C LYS A 36 6.31 -15.22 -12.85
N ILE A 37 6.47 -16.52 -12.65
CA ILE A 37 6.15 -17.20 -11.40
C ILE A 37 7.31 -18.10 -10.99
N ASP A 38 7.89 -17.84 -9.82
CA ASP A 38 8.84 -18.73 -9.16
C ASP A 38 8.17 -19.36 -7.93
N SER A 39 7.99 -20.68 -7.93
CA SER A 39 7.29 -21.40 -6.84
C SER A 39 8.18 -22.44 -6.18
N ALA A 40 8.17 -22.47 -4.84
CA ALA A 40 8.83 -23.50 -4.04
C ALA A 40 8.11 -23.68 -2.69
N ALA A 41 8.06 -24.91 -2.19
CA ALA A 41 7.58 -25.23 -0.84
C ALA A 41 6.20 -24.61 -0.45
N GLY A 42 5.25 -24.55 -1.40
CA GLY A 42 3.91 -24.02 -1.13
C GLY A 42 3.79 -22.50 -1.24
N ILE A 43 4.84 -21.81 -1.67
CA ILE A 43 4.88 -20.35 -1.84
C ILE A 43 5.21 -20.03 -3.30
N SER A 44 4.66 -18.93 -3.80
CA SER A 44 5.00 -18.35 -5.10
C SER A 44 5.43 -16.90 -4.95
N LEU A 45 6.54 -16.54 -5.60
CA LEU A 45 6.88 -15.17 -5.94
C LEU A 45 6.40 -14.92 -7.37
N VAL A 46 5.56 -13.91 -7.53
CA VAL A 46 4.88 -13.60 -8.79
C VAL A 46 5.26 -12.21 -9.21
N ASP A 47 5.97 -12.10 -10.32
CA ASP A 47 6.27 -10.81 -10.94
C ASP A 47 5.10 -10.43 -11.84
N VAL A 48 4.61 -9.21 -11.67
CA VAL A 48 3.45 -8.68 -12.39
C VAL A 48 3.86 -7.41 -13.12
N ALA A 49 3.66 -7.40 -14.44
CA ALA A 49 3.88 -6.21 -15.24
C ALA A 49 2.69 -5.26 -15.10
N THR A 50 2.95 -4.03 -14.64
CA THR A 50 1.95 -2.99 -14.35
C THR A 50 2.27 -1.68 -15.03
N GLY A 51 1.34 -0.71 -14.94
CA GLY A 51 1.59 0.66 -15.39
C GLY A 51 2.64 1.42 -14.58
N ALA A 52 3.04 0.91 -13.41
CA ALA A 52 4.07 1.48 -12.56
C ALA A 52 5.42 0.76 -12.67
N GLY A 53 5.52 -0.29 -13.50
CA GLY A 53 6.68 -1.17 -13.63
C GLY A 53 6.39 -2.62 -13.19
N ILE A 54 7.44 -3.41 -12.92
CA ILE A 54 7.30 -4.79 -12.42
C ILE A 54 7.14 -4.76 -10.90
N LEU A 55 6.08 -5.38 -10.40
CA LEU A 55 5.86 -5.59 -8.96
C LEU A 55 5.89 -7.08 -8.65
N THR A 56 6.66 -7.47 -7.64
CA THR A 56 6.69 -8.83 -7.09
C THR A 56 5.67 -8.96 -5.96
N VAL A 57 4.89 -10.03 -6.03
CA VAL A 57 3.87 -10.41 -5.03
C VAL A 57 4.21 -11.77 -4.45
N LEU A 58 4.12 -11.91 -3.13
CA LEU A 58 4.31 -13.17 -2.43
C LEU A 58 2.94 -13.79 -2.15
N ILE A 59 2.74 -15.01 -2.63
CA ILE A 59 1.49 -15.74 -2.47
C ILE A 59 1.80 -17.04 -1.73
N LEU A 60 1.06 -17.30 -0.65
CA LEU A 60 1.16 -18.52 0.16
C LEU A 60 0.42 -19.70 -0.49
N ASP A 61 0.68 -19.90 -1.78
CA ASP A 61 0.16 -21.02 -2.55
C ASP A 61 0.98 -21.20 -3.84
N THR A 62 0.60 -22.17 -4.69
CA THR A 62 1.28 -22.48 -5.96
C THR A 62 0.32 -22.57 -7.14
N PRO A 63 0.83 -22.51 -8.40
CA PRO A 63 0.04 -22.76 -9.60
C PRO A 63 -0.68 -24.11 -9.65
N LYS A 64 -0.30 -25.08 -8.80
CA LYS A 64 -0.96 -26.39 -8.73
C LYS A 64 -2.37 -26.29 -8.14
N SER A 65 -2.59 -25.34 -7.24
CA SER A 65 -3.84 -25.15 -6.46
C SER A 65 -4.61 -23.92 -6.93
N LEU A 66 -3.92 -22.91 -7.46
CA LEU A 66 -4.53 -21.67 -7.94
C LEU A 66 -4.50 -21.60 -9.47
N SER A 67 -5.67 -21.80 -10.09
CA SER A 67 -5.80 -21.85 -11.54
C SER A 67 -5.51 -20.51 -12.25
N TYR A 68 -5.57 -19.39 -11.52
CA TYR A 68 -5.25 -18.05 -12.01
C TYR A 68 -3.74 -17.73 -11.99
N LEU A 69 -2.92 -18.49 -11.25
CA LEU A 69 -1.47 -18.30 -11.21
C LEU A 69 -0.81 -18.87 -12.47
N LYS A 70 -0.94 -18.13 -13.56
CA LYS A 70 -0.38 -18.46 -14.87
C LYS A 70 0.16 -17.20 -15.51
N GLU A 71 1.26 -17.35 -16.26
CA GLU A 71 1.78 -16.25 -17.09
C GLU A 71 0.72 -15.70 -18.04
N ALA A 72 0.83 -14.41 -18.33
CA ALA A 72 -0.09 -13.58 -19.10
C ALA A 72 -1.52 -13.47 -18.51
N HIS A 73 -1.80 -14.05 -17.34
CA HIS A 73 -3.11 -13.90 -16.72
C HIS A 73 -3.31 -12.46 -16.19
N PRO A 74 -4.44 -11.80 -16.50
CA PRO A 74 -4.72 -10.47 -16.00
C PRO A 74 -5.08 -10.51 -14.52
N VAL A 75 -4.56 -9.57 -13.75
CA VAL A 75 -4.79 -9.44 -12.31
C VAL A 75 -4.97 -7.98 -11.91
N HIS A 76 -5.62 -7.74 -10.77
CA HIS A 76 -5.52 -6.46 -10.09
C HIS A 76 -4.78 -6.65 -8.78
N LEU A 77 -3.82 -5.78 -8.52
CA LEU A 77 -3.04 -5.72 -7.29
C LEU A 77 -3.72 -4.73 -6.36
N LEU A 78 -3.89 -5.11 -5.10
CA LEU A 78 -4.44 -4.29 -4.04
C LEU A 78 -3.43 -4.21 -2.90
N PHE A 79 -3.17 -3.00 -2.40
CA PHE A 79 -2.37 -2.80 -1.19
C PHE A 79 -2.79 -1.51 -0.50
N LYS A 80 -2.67 -1.50 0.83
CA LYS A 80 -3.09 -0.35 1.65
C LYS A 80 -2.07 0.77 1.51
N GLU A 81 -2.56 2.00 1.59
CA GLU A 81 -1.75 3.21 1.59
C GLU A 81 -0.77 3.25 2.78
N THR A 82 -1.14 2.64 3.92
CA THR A 82 -0.27 2.52 5.10
C THR A 82 0.88 1.52 4.91
N GLU A 83 0.78 0.61 3.94
CA GLU A 83 1.83 -0.36 3.60
C GLU A 83 2.70 0.12 2.42
N VAL A 84 2.58 1.40 2.06
CA VAL A 84 3.46 2.09 1.12
C VAL A 84 4.39 2.99 1.92
N ALA A 85 5.65 2.59 2.04
CA ALA A 85 6.71 3.43 2.58
C ALA A 85 7.24 4.41 1.52
N ILE A 86 7.81 5.52 1.97
CA ILE A 86 8.48 6.51 1.14
C ILE A 86 9.94 6.58 1.57
N ALA A 87 10.85 6.56 0.59
CA ALA A 87 12.27 6.75 0.79
C ALA A 87 12.80 7.91 -0.05
N ALA A 88 13.98 8.40 0.33
CA ALA A 88 14.75 9.34 -0.47
C ALA A 88 15.12 8.71 -1.83
N PRO A 89 15.20 9.50 -2.92
CA PRO A 89 15.47 8.98 -4.26
C PRO A 89 16.84 8.29 -4.40
N GLU A 90 17.80 8.60 -3.53
CA GLU A 90 19.16 8.06 -3.52
C GLU A 90 19.35 6.73 -2.77
N ILE A 91 18.27 6.11 -2.26
CA ILE A 91 18.39 4.82 -1.58
C ILE A 91 18.91 3.74 -2.55
N ASP A 92 19.97 3.03 -2.16
CA ASP A 92 20.67 2.04 -2.99
C ASP A 92 20.08 0.62 -2.82
N LYS A 93 20.20 0.05 -1.62
CA LYS A 93 19.82 -1.35 -1.36
C LYS A 93 18.89 -1.49 -0.16
N VAL A 94 17.79 -2.21 -0.38
CA VAL A 94 16.83 -2.62 0.65
C VAL A 94 16.35 -4.04 0.38
N SER A 95 15.83 -4.71 1.41
CA SER A 95 15.26 -6.06 1.30
C SER A 95 13.84 -6.08 0.73
N TYR A 96 13.31 -4.95 0.27
CA TYR A 96 11.97 -4.84 -0.29
C TYR A 96 12.06 -5.11 -1.79
N SER A 97 11.23 -6.02 -2.30
CA SER A 97 11.22 -6.37 -3.73
C SER A 97 10.64 -5.27 -4.60
N ASN A 98 9.73 -4.45 -4.06
CA ASN A 98 9.07 -3.38 -4.79
C ASN A 98 9.61 -2.02 -4.34
N VAL A 99 10.48 -1.45 -5.16
CA VAL A 99 11.12 -0.15 -4.93
C VAL A 99 11.06 0.60 -6.25
N MET A 100 10.17 1.57 -6.32
CA MET A 100 9.83 2.22 -7.58
C MET A 100 9.99 3.73 -7.45
N ASP A 101 10.44 4.37 -8.53
CA ASP A 101 10.55 5.82 -8.58
C ASP A 101 9.16 6.48 -8.65
N GLY A 102 9.07 7.70 -8.13
CA GLY A 102 7.88 8.51 -8.26
C GLY A 102 8.12 9.99 -7.96
N ILE A 103 7.16 10.81 -8.35
CA ILE A 103 7.14 12.26 -8.09
C ILE A 103 5.94 12.58 -7.21
N ILE A 104 6.13 13.35 -6.15
CA ILE A 104 5.03 13.77 -5.28
C ILE A 104 4.13 14.77 -6.02
N GLU A 105 2.87 14.42 -6.22
CA GLU A 105 1.85 15.28 -6.84
C GLU A 105 1.08 16.11 -5.82
N ASP A 106 0.78 15.52 -4.66
CA ASP A 106 0.03 16.19 -3.61
C ASP A 106 0.36 15.64 -2.21
N ILE A 107 0.15 16.47 -1.20
CA ILE A 107 0.33 16.11 0.22
C ILE A 107 -0.81 16.71 1.04
N LEU A 108 -1.60 15.83 1.67
CA LEU A 108 -2.59 16.22 2.67
C LEU A 108 -2.02 15.98 4.07
N LEU A 109 -1.74 17.06 4.80
CA LEU A 109 -1.19 17.01 6.15
C LEU A 109 -2.30 17.02 7.22
N GLY A 110 -2.35 15.96 8.02
CA GLY A 110 -3.13 15.90 9.26
C GLY A 110 -2.31 16.30 10.50
N GLU A 111 -2.89 16.03 11.68
CA GLU A 111 -2.21 16.27 12.96
C GLU A 111 -1.09 15.24 13.21
N LEU A 112 -1.38 13.96 12.97
CA LEU A 112 -0.46 12.84 13.21
C LEU A 112 0.10 12.21 11.94
N LEU A 113 -0.67 12.24 10.86
CA LEU A 113 -0.39 11.55 9.60
C LEU A 113 -0.26 12.54 8.43
N ALA A 114 0.37 12.09 7.35
CA ALA A 114 0.43 12.75 6.07
C ALA A 114 0.01 11.73 5.00
N GLU A 115 -0.97 12.08 4.19
CA GLU A 115 -1.28 11.35 2.97
C GLU A 115 -0.51 11.98 1.81
N VAL A 116 0.22 11.17 1.07
CA VAL A 116 1.09 11.58 -0.03
C VAL A 116 0.60 10.90 -1.29
N THR A 117 0.28 11.70 -2.31
CA THR A 117 -0.07 11.21 -3.65
C THR A 117 1.18 11.28 -4.53
N ILE A 118 1.52 10.16 -5.16
CA ILE A 118 2.76 9.94 -5.90
C ILE A 118 2.40 9.53 -7.33
N ALA A 119 2.89 10.28 -8.31
CA ALA A 119 2.90 9.84 -9.71
C ALA A 119 3.97 8.78 -9.90
N ALA A 120 3.57 7.59 -10.38
CA ALA A 120 4.44 6.47 -10.67
C ALA A 120 4.20 5.97 -12.11
N GLU A 121 4.98 6.50 -13.05
CA GLU A 121 4.78 6.28 -14.49
C GLU A 121 3.34 6.54 -14.97
N LYS A 122 2.54 5.49 -15.20
CA LYS A 122 1.15 5.56 -15.66
C LYS A 122 0.12 5.36 -14.53
N GLU A 123 0.58 5.23 -13.29
CA GLU A 123 -0.24 4.98 -12.11
C GLU A 123 -0.12 6.13 -11.10
N THR A 124 -1.09 6.20 -10.21
CA THR A 124 -1.06 7.09 -9.03
C THR A 124 -1.05 6.22 -7.77
N ILE A 125 -0.03 6.39 -6.94
CA ILE A 125 0.14 5.66 -5.68
C ILE A 125 -0.12 6.60 -4.52
N ARG A 126 -0.92 6.16 -3.55
CA ARG A 126 -1.14 6.84 -2.29
C ARG A 126 -0.37 6.15 -1.17
N SER A 127 0.23 6.96 -0.32
CA SER A 127 0.95 6.53 0.87
C SER A 127 0.47 7.33 2.07
N ILE A 128 0.19 6.65 3.19
CA ILE A 128 -0.10 7.29 4.47
C ILE A 128 1.08 7.03 5.40
N ILE A 129 1.83 8.09 5.71
CA ILE A 129 2.98 8.04 6.62
C ILE A 129 2.75 8.93 7.84
N THR A 130 3.60 8.79 8.85
CA THR A 130 3.56 9.72 9.99
C THR A 130 3.98 11.12 9.54
N LYS A 131 3.40 12.15 10.16
CA LYS A 131 3.84 13.54 9.98
C LYS A 131 5.31 13.74 10.34
N ARG A 132 5.85 12.92 11.27
CA ARG A 132 7.27 12.89 11.61
C ARG A 132 8.12 12.41 10.43
N ALA A 133 7.71 11.33 9.75
CA ALA A 133 8.39 10.84 8.55
C ALA A 133 8.33 11.85 7.40
N TYR A 134 7.17 12.47 7.15
CA TYR A 134 7.02 13.57 6.19
C TYR A 134 8.05 14.69 6.44
N ARG A 135 8.17 15.15 7.69
CA ARG A 135 9.14 16.19 8.10
C ARG A 135 10.58 15.72 7.97
N TYR A 136 10.86 14.50 8.43
CA TYR A 136 12.20 13.91 8.42
C TYR A 136 12.74 13.76 7.00
N LEU A 137 11.92 13.30 6.06
CA LEU A 137 12.28 13.16 4.64
C LEU A 137 12.24 14.49 3.88
N GLY A 138 11.75 15.57 4.50
CA GLY A 138 11.63 16.89 3.87
C GLY A 138 10.78 16.86 2.61
N LEU A 139 9.69 16.09 2.60
CA LEU A 139 8.85 15.90 1.42
C LEU A 139 8.18 17.20 1.00
N ALA A 140 8.02 17.39 -0.30
CA ALA A 140 7.30 18.51 -0.89
C ALA A 140 6.79 18.11 -2.28
N LYS A 141 5.72 18.76 -2.73
CA LYS A 141 5.20 18.60 -4.08
C LYS A 141 6.30 18.84 -5.13
N GLY A 142 6.34 18.01 -6.15
CA GLY A 142 7.34 18.02 -7.23
C GLY A 142 8.66 17.34 -6.88
N LYS A 143 8.87 16.89 -5.63
CA LYS A 143 10.09 16.15 -5.28
C LYS A 143 10.02 14.70 -5.76
N ALA A 144 11.16 14.21 -6.23
CA ALA A 144 11.37 12.80 -6.49
C ALA A 144 11.51 12.02 -5.17
N VAL A 145 10.93 10.83 -5.16
CA VAL A 145 10.98 9.87 -4.06
C VAL A 145 11.03 8.45 -4.63
N LYS A 146 11.33 7.48 -3.78
CA LYS A 146 10.95 6.09 -4.04
C LYS A 146 9.75 5.70 -3.20
N TRP A 147 8.77 5.04 -3.79
CA TRP A 147 7.71 4.36 -3.06
C TRP A 147 8.02 2.87 -2.97
N ILE A 148 7.76 2.31 -1.80
CA ILE A 148 8.26 0.99 -1.42
C ILE A 148 7.12 0.22 -0.77
N THR A 149 6.89 -1.02 -1.20
CA THR A 149 5.95 -1.93 -0.54
C THR A 149 6.51 -3.34 -0.53
N LYS A 150 6.19 -4.14 0.49
CA LYS A 150 6.66 -5.53 0.51
C LYS A 150 5.79 -6.40 -0.37
N ALA A 151 6.36 -7.51 -0.84
CA ALA A 151 5.65 -8.46 -1.68
C ALA A 151 4.47 -9.13 -0.97
N ASP A 152 4.52 -9.28 0.36
CA ASP A 152 3.49 -9.89 1.20
C ASP A 152 2.35 -8.94 1.59
N GLU A 153 2.49 -7.63 1.32
CA GLU A 153 1.44 -6.62 1.56
C GLU A 153 0.59 -6.33 0.31
N ILE A 154 0.97 -6.90 -0.83
CA ILE A 154 0.19 -6.87 -2.07
C ILE A 154 -0.68 -8.12 -2.14
N VAL A 155 -1.97 -7.93 -2.38
CA VAL A 155 -2.92 -9.04 -2.61
C VAL A 155 -3.53 -8.96 -4.00
N PHE A 156 -3.90 -10.10 -4.57
CA PHE A 156 -4.66 -10.15 -5.81
C PHE A 156 -6.15 -10.00 -5.53
N GLU A 157 -6.79 -9.11 -6.28
CA GLU A 157 -8.24 -9.10 -6.40
C GLU A 157 -8.64 -10.20 -7.38
N VAL A 158 -9.05 -11.35 -6.83
CA VAL A 158 -9.59 -12.45 -7.60
C VAL A 158 -11.10 -12.27 -7.68
N ALA A 159 -11.64 -12.11 -8.88
CA ALA A 159 -13.09 -12.12 -9.07
C ALA A 159 -13.61 -13.50 -8.64
N VAL A 160 -14.43 -13.55 -7.58
CA VAL A 160 -15.18 -14.75 -7.23
C VAL A 160 -16.17 -14.97 -8.37
N ARG A 161 -16.03 -16.08 -9.09
CA ARG A 161 -17.08 -16.55 -9.99
C ARG A 161 -18.01 -17.42 -9.14
N ASP A 162 -19.29 -17.06 -9.13
CA ASP A 162 -20.38 -17.87 -8.57
C ASP A 162 -20.48 -19.25 -9.24
#